data_AF-A0A349L2Z6-F1
#
_entry.id   AF-A0A349L2Z6-F1
#
_cell.length_a   1.000
_cell.length_b   1.000
_cell.length_c   1.000
_cell.angle_alpha   90.00
_cell.angle_beta   90.00
_cell.angle_gamma   90.00
#
_symmetry.space_group_name_H-M   'P 1'
#
loop_
_entity.id
_entity.type
_entity.pdbx_description
1 polymer ?
#
loop_
_entity_poly.entity_id
_entity_poly.type
_entity_poly.pdbx_seq_one_letter_code
_entity_poly.pdbx_strand_id
1 'polypeptide(L)'
;MDQAMQERALAMARAGMTSAEAVGFFRVTLGLFYLAGLMTEETLDFKKIDRQYNRFIYRSIGGGHSIASVLQFMSGEKVLHVLRSERFLAALGEHCPHVPVESIPFLLSLNLGVAKDISGIDAVGPVADWIELNKTAGA
;
A
#
# COMPACT_ATOMS: atom_id res chain seq x y z
N MET A 1 -6.65 -0.71 -13.20
CA MET A 1 -6.93 -1.71 -12.18
C MET A 1 -8.03 -2.62 -12.69
N ASP A 2 -7.69 -3.87 -12.98
CA ASP A 2 -8.63 -4.87 -13.45
C ASP A 2 -9.61 -5.30 -12.33
N GLN A 3 -10.57 -6.16 -12.68
CA GLN A 3 -11.57 -6.64 -11.74
C GLN A 3 -10.99 -7.58 -10.67
N ALA A 4 -9.99 -8.40 -11.02
CA ALA A 4 -9.39 -9.33 -10.07
C ALA A 4 -8.66 -8.60 -8.94
N MET A 5 -7.90 -7.55 -9.26
CA MET A 5 -7.26 -6.68 -8.26
C MET A 5 -8.31 -5.97 -7.39
N GLN A 6 -9.44 -5.53 -7.97
CA GLN A 6 -10.53 -4.90 -7.21
C GLN A 6 -11.13 -5.86 -6.19
N GLU A 7 -11.41 -7.11 -6.60
CA GLU A 7 -11.97 -8.14 -5.72
C GLU A 7 -11.00 -8.52 -4.61
N ARG A 8 -9.70 -8.66 -4.91
CA ARG A 8 -8.66 -8.91 -3.90
C ARG A 8 -8.56 -7.78 -2.88
N ALA A 9 -8.57 -6.52 -3.33
CA ALA A 9 -8.55 -5.37 -2.42
C ALA A 9 -9.78 -5.35 -1.50
N LEU A 10 -10.97 -5.71 -2.01
CA LEU A 10 -12.18 -5.82 -1.20
C LEU A 10 -12.13 -7.02 -0.23
N ALA A 11 -11.54 -8.15 -0.63
CA ALA A 11 -11.31 -9.29 0.25
C ALA A 11 -10.39 -8.90 1.43
N MET A 12 -9.31 -8.17 1.14
CA MET A 12 -8.42 -7.62 2.17
C MET A 12 -9.16 -6.68 3.14
N ALA A 13 -10.06 -5.83 2.64
CA ALA A 13 -10.88 -4.99 3.51
C ALA A 13 -11.78 -5.82 4.44
N ARG A 14 -12.38 -6.90 3.92
CA ARG A 14 -13.26 -7.80 4.69
C ARG A 14 -12.51 -8.66 5.71
N ALA A 15 -11.19 -8.80 5.57
CA ALA A 15 -10.36 -9.45 6.58
C ALA A 15 -10.23 -8.61 7.86
N GLY A 16 -10.49 -7.30 7.83
CA GLY A 16 -10.52 -6.46 9.03
C GLY A 16 -11.72 -6.75 9.92
N MET A 17 -11.53 -6.79 11.24
CA MET A 17 -12.62 -7.01 12.22
C MET A 17 -13.28 -5.71 12.69
N THR A 18 -12.65 -4.57 12.45
CA THR A 18 -13.19 -3.25 12.77
C THR A 18 -13.20 -2.37 11.52
N SER A 19 -14.02 -1.31 11.52
CA SER A 19 -14.01 -0.33 10.43
C SER A 19 -12.63 0.30 10.20
N ALA A 20 -11.86 0.52 11.28
CA ALA A 20 -10.51 1.05 11.19
C ALA A 20 -9.55 0.06 10.52
N GLU A 21 -9.61 -1.23 10.89
CA GLU A 21 -8.83 -2.27 10.23
C GLU A 21 -9.24 -2.46 8.78
N ALA A 22 -10.54 -2.52 8.49
CA ALA A 22 -11.04 -2.71 7.12
C ALA A 22 -10.55 -1.60 6.18
N VAL A 23 -10.64 -0.34 6.62
CA VAL A 23 -10.14 0.81 5.86
C VAL A 23 -8.60 0.78 5.78
N GLY A 24 -7.91 0.45 6.88
CA GLY A 24 -6.45 0.34 6.90
C GLY A 24 -5.94 -0.72 5.92
N PHE A 25 -6.50 -1.93 5.96
CA PHE A 25 -6.13 -3.05 5.12
C PHE A 25 -6.40 -2.73 3.64
N PHE A 26 -7.56 -2.13 3.36
CA PHE A 26 -7.91 -1.67 2.01
C PHE A 26 -6.88 -0.67 1.47
N ARG A 27 -6.54 0.36 2.26
CA ARG A 27 -5.57 1.40 1.84
C ARG A 27 -4.18 0.80 1.60
N VAL A 28 -3.66 0.01 2.55
CA VAL A 28 -2.34 -0.59 2.39
C VAL A 28 -2.29 -1.52 1.19
N THR A 29 -3.31 -2.36 0.99
CA THR A 29 -3.39 -3.25 -0.18
C THR A 29 -3.35 -2.46 -1.49
N LEU A 30 -4.13 -1.39 -1.60
CA LEU A 30 -4.15 -0.56 -2.81
C LEU A 30 -2.82 0.13 -3.09
N GLY A 31 -2.15 0.65 -2.07
CA GLY A 31 -0.85 1.27 -2.28
C GLY A 31 0.22 0.24 -2.63
N LEU A 32 0.19 -0.96 -2.06
CA LEU A 32 1.08 -2.05 -2.47
C LEU A 32 0.85 -2.45 -3.95
N PHE A 33 -0.40 -2.60 -4.38
CA PHE A 33 -0.73 -2.87 -5.79
C PHE A 33 -0.26 -1.75 -6.72
N TYR A 34 -0.42 -0.50 -6.29
CA TYR A 34 0.02 0.65 -7.06
C TYR A 34 1.55 0.62 -7.23
N LEU A 35 2.29 0.50 -6.13
CA LEU A 35 3.75 0.50 -6.12
C LEU A 35 4.33 -0.69 -6.90
N ALA A 36 3.76 -1.89 -6.73
CA ALA A 36 4.19 -3.07 -7.48
C ALA A 36 3.95 -2.89 -9.00
N GLY A 37 2.82 -2.29 -9.40
CA GLY A 37 2.53 -2.00 -10.81
C GLY A 37 3.49 -0.99 -11.44
N LEU A 38 4.00 -0.02 -10.66
CA LEU A 38 5.01 0.92 -11.15
C LEU A 38 6.35 0.25 -11.51
N MET A 39 6.64 -0.92 -10.95
CA MET A 39 7.88 -1.64 -11.24
C MET A 39 7.82 -2.45 -12.54
N THR A 40 6.64 -2.72 -13.08
CA THR A 40 6.45 -3.69 -14.16
C THR A 40 6.28 -3.07 -15.54
N GLU A 41 6.01 -1.77 -15.65
CA GLU A 41 5.73 -1.12 -16.93
C GLU A 41 6.91 -0.24 -17.40
N GLU A 42 7.41 -0.48 -18.62
CA GLU A 42 8.46 0.34 -19.25
C GLU A 42 7.99 1.78 -19.58
N THR A 43 6.69 1.98 -19.80
CA THR A 43 6.09 3.29 -20.09
C THR A 43 4.83 3.51 -19.25
N LEU A 44 4.92 4.37 -18.24
CA LEU A 44 3.84 4.65 -17.28
C LEU A 44 3.07 5.92 -17.66
N ASP A 45 1.75 5.80 -17.90
CA ASP A 45 0.83 6.95 -17.89
C ASP A 45 0.24 7.11 -16.49
N PHE A 46 0.98 7.79 -15.61
CA PHE A 46 0.59 8.05 -14.22
C PHE A 46 -0.80 8.66 -14.10
N LYS A 47 -1.19 9.57 -15.00
CA LYS A 47 -2.52 10.21 -14.95
C LYS A 47 -3.64 9.21 -15.16
N LYS A 48 -3.45 8.27 -16.10
CA LYS A 48 -4.41 7.20 -16.37
C LYS A 48 -4.46 6.22 -15.20
N ILE A 49 -3.31 5.81 -14.67
CA ILE A 49 -3.21 4.89 -13.53
C ILE A 49 -3.90 5.50 -12.30
N ASP A 50 -3.52 6.72 -11.91
CA ASP A 50 -4.11 7.45 -10.78
C ASP A 50 -5.62 7.54 -10.92
N ARG A 51 -6.13 7.88 -12.11
CA ARG A 51 -7.56 7.98 -12.37
C ARG A 51 -8.28 6.66 -12.15
N GLN A 52 -7.68 5.53 -12.53
CA GLN A 52 -8.27 4.21 -12.32
C GLN A 52 -8.34 3.86 -10.83
N TYR A 53 -7.25 4.08 -10.09
CA TYR A 53 -7.23 3.87 -8.63
C TYR A 53 -8.22 4.79 -7.92
N ASN A 54 -8.21 6.09 -8.23
CA ASN A 54 -9.10 7.08 -7.62
C ASN A 54 -10.58 6.76 -7.87
N ARG A 55 -10.94 6.31 -9.07
CA ARG A 55 -12.32 5.88 -9.38
C ARG A 55 -12.74 4.70 -8.51
N PHE A 56 -11.85 3.72 -8.31
CA PHE A 56 -12.14 2.57 -7.48
C PHE A 56 -12.24 2.94 -6.00
N ILE A 57 -11.28 3.70 -5.48
CA ILE A 57 -11.25 4.20 -4.10
C ILE A 57 -12.55 4.95 -3.79
N TYR A 58 -12.93 5.89 -4.65
CA TYR A 58 -14.14 6.67 -4.46
C TYR A 58 -15.41 5.79 -4.40
N ARG A 59 -15.51 4.80 -5.30
CA ARG A 59 -16.65 3.87 -5.30
C ARG A 59 -16.68 2.96 -4.07
N SER A 60 -15.53 2.60 -3.52
CA SER A 60 -15.43 1.64 -2.42
C SER A 60 -15.56 2.27 -1.03
N ILE A 61 -14.95 3.43 -0.80
CA ILE A 61 -14.90 4.07 0.53
C ILE A 61 -15.33 5.54 0.54
N GLY A 62 -15.79 6.08 -0.59
CA GLY A 62 -16.36 7.43 -0.69
C GLY A 62 -15.34 8.55 -0.91
N GLY A 63 -15.83 9.79 -0.80
CA GLY A 63 -15.05 11.01 -0.97
C GLY A 63 -14.02 11.23 0.14
N GLY A 64 -12.98 12.03 -0.14
CA GLY A 64 -11.88 12.30 0.80
C GLY A 64 -10.72 11.31 0.72
N HIS A 65 -10.83 10.28 -0.13
CA HIS A 65 -9.80 9.28 -0.36
C HIS A 65 -9.30 9.31 -1.81
N SER A 66 -7.99 9.19 -1.98
CA SER A 66 -7.32 9.11 -3.28
C SER A 66 -6.08 8.23 -3.17
N ILE A 67 -5.50 7.84 -4.29
CA ILE A 67 -4.23 7.12 -4.28
C ILE A 67 -3.13 7.94 -3.61
N ALA A 68 -3.11 9.26 -3.80
CA ALA A 68 -2.19 10.14 -3.11
C ALA A 68 -2.36 10.10 -1.58
N SER A 69 -3.61 10.12 -1.07
CA SER A 69 -3.84 10.01 0.37
C SER A 69 -3.60 8.60 0.92
N VAL A 70 -3.70 7.57 0.08
CA VAL A 70 -3.25 6.20 0.41
C VAL A 70 -1.74 6.15 0.58
N LEU A 71 -0.98 6.66 -0.40
CA LEU A 71 0.48 6.69 -0.35
C LEU A 71 0.99 7.53 0.84
N GLN A 72 0.35 8.68 1.11
CA GLN A 72 0.63 9.48 2.29
C GLN A 72 0.40 8.72 3.60
N PHE A 73 -0.68 7.93 3.69
CA PHE A 73 -0.94 7.09 4.86
C PHE A 73 0.14 6.01 5.03
N MET A 74 0.61 5.41 3.92
CA MET A 74 1.68 4.41 3.94
C MET A 74 3.05 4.98 4.30
N SER A 75 3.24 6.29 4.23
CA SER A 75 4.45 6.97 4.71
C SER A 75 4.36 7.36 6.20
N GLY A 76 3.20 7.24 6.83
CA GLY A 76 2.97 7.70 8.21
C GLY A 76 2.94 6.57 9.23
N GLU A 77 3.23 6.89 10.50
CA GLU A 77 3.29 5.93 11.62
C GLU A 77 2.04 5.04 11.74
N LYS A 78 0.86 5.57 11.42
CA LYS A 78 -0.41 4.81 11.50
C LYS A 78 -0.42 3.54 10.63
N VAL A 79 0.38 3.49 9.57
CA VAL A 79 0.49 2.27 8.74
C VAL A 79 1.06 1.10 9.53
N LEU A 80 1.87 1.35 10.57
CA LEU A 80 2.51 0.31 11.37
C LEU A 80 1.51 -0.61 12.07
N HIS A 81 0.32 -0.11 12.40
CA HIS A 81 -0.76 -0.95 12.94
C HIS A 81 -1.22 -2.03 11.94
N VAL A 82 -1.19 -1.72 10.65
CA VAL A 82 -1.52 -2.68 9.59
C VAL A 82 -0.34 -3.61 9.33
N LEU A 83 0.87 -3.06 9.21
CA LEU A 83 2.08 -3.84 8.91
C LEU A 83 2.45 -4.84 10.02
N ARG A 84 2.08 -4.55 11.27
CA ARG A 84 2.28 -5.44 12.43
C ARG A 84 1.11 -6.38 12.68
N SER A 85 0.04 -6.31 11.87
CA SER A 85 -1.13 -7.16 12.04
C SER A 85 -0.90 -8.52 11.39
N GLU A 86 -0.81 -9.58 12.20
CA GLU A 86 -0.73 -10.96 11.70
C GLU A 86 -1.91 -11.31 10.78
N ARG A 87 -3.10 -10.76 11.09
CA ARG A 87 -4.31 -10.95 10.28
C ARG A 87 -4.15 -10.34 8.88
N PHE A 88 -3.58 -9.14 8.79
CA PHE A 88 -3.30 -8.51 7.51
C PHE A 88 -2.30 -9.34 6.71
N LEU A 89 -1.18 -9.74 7.33
CA LEU A 89 -0.12 -10.49 6.65
C LEU A 89 -0.62 -11.86 6.16
N ALA A 90 -1.38 -12.58 6.98
CA ALA A 90 -1.99 -13.86 6.59
C ALA A 90 -2.98 -13.69 5.43
N ALA A 91 -3.88 -12.70 5.51
CA ALA A 91 -4.84 -12.43 4.45
C ALA A 91 -4.15 -11.98 3.16
N LEU A 92 -3.04 -11.24 3.25
CA LEU A 92 -2.26 -10.82 2.08
C LEU A 92 -1.64 -12.02 1.37
N GLY A 93 -1.04 -12.96 2.13
CA GLY A 93 -0.50 -14.20 1.58
C GLY A 93 -1.56 -15.07 0.89
N GLU A 94 -2.78 -15.12 1.44
CA GLU A 94 -3.88 -15.90 0.87
C GLU A 94 -4.51 -15.22 -0.36
N HIS A 95 -4.90 -13.96 -0.23
CA HIS A 95 -5.70 -13.25 -1.24
C HIS A 95 -4.86 -12.51 -2.27
N CYS A 96 -3.58 -12.22 -2.00
CA CYS A 96 -2.73 -11.40 -2.86
C CYS A 96 -1.33 -12.01 -3.09
N PRO A 97 -1.20 -13.29 -3.50
CA PRO A 97 0.11 -13.95 -3.64
C PRO A 97 1.05 -13.34 -4.68
N HIS A 98 0.55 -12.45 -5.54
CA HIS A 98 1.35 -11.70 -6.52
C HIS A 98 2.09 -10.50 -5.90
N VAL A 99 1.76 -10.14 -4.65
CA VAL A 99 2.53 -9.19 -3.84
C VAL A 99 3.02 -9.95 -2.61
N PRO A 100 4.23 -10.53 -2.67
CA PRO A 100 4.77 -11.30 -1.57
C PRO A 100 4.98 -10.42 -0.33
N VAL A 101 4.78 -10.98 0.86
CA VAL A 101 4.89 -10.24 2.14
C VAL A 101 6.30 -9.66 2.31
N GLU A 102 7.32 -10.40 1.89
CA GLU A 102 8.73 -10.02 1.90
C GLU A 102 9.04 -8.81 1.01
N SER A 103 8.17 -8.49 0.04
CA SER A 103 8.34 -7.31 -0.82
C SER A 103 7.89 -6.00 -0.16
N ILE A 104 7.12 -6.06 0.94
CA ILE A 104 6.53 -4.88 1.58
C ILE A 104 7.57 -3.84 2.01
N PRO A 105 8.69 -4.19 2.69
CA PRO A 105 9.70 -3.19 3.07
C PRO A 105 10.31 -2.49 1.86
N PHE A 106 10.51 -3.20 0.75
CA PHE A 106 11.01 -2.64 -0.50
C PHE A 106 10.00 -1.66 -1.12
N LEU A 107 8.73 -2.07 -1.25
CA LEU A 107 7.68 -1.21 -1.82
C LEU A 107 7.46 0.06 -0.97
N LEU A 108 7.49 -0.06 0.36
CA LEU A 108 7.42 1.11 1.24
C LEU A 108 8.66 2.01 1.10
N SER A 109 9.85 1.42 0.90
CA SER A 109 11.06 2.20 0.62
C SER A 109 10.91 3.03 -0.67
N LEU A 110 10.31 2.46 -1.73
CA LEU A 110 10.01 3.21 -2.96
C LEU A 110 9.07 4.38 -2.69
N ASN A 111 8.00 4.16 -1.92
CA ASN A 111 7.04 5.20 -1.56
C ASN A 111 7.70 6.35 -0.79
N LEU A 112 8.58 6.02 0.16
CA LEU A 112 9.35 7.02 0.92
C LEU A 112 10.39 7.75 0.05
N GLY A 113 11.05 7.03 -0.87
CA GLY A 113 12.00 7.61 -1.82
C GLY A 113 11.36 8.66 -2.74
N VAL A 114 10.19 8.34 -3.31
CA VAL A 114 9.43 9.31 -4.13
C VAL A 114 9.01 10.53 -3.32
N ALA A 115 8.60 10.34 -2.06
CA ALA A 115 8.27 11.46 -1.18
C ALA A 115 9.50 12.36 -0.91
N LYS A 116 10.69 11.77 -0.75
CA LYS A 116 11.95 12.51 -0.65
C LYS A 116 12.25 13.28 -1.94
N ASP A 117 12.14 12.65 -3.10
CA ASP A 117 12.44 13.31 -4.39
C ASP A 117 11.55 14.54 -4.65
N ILE A 118 10.30 14.50 -4.14
CA ILE A 118 9.35 15.62 -4.24
C ILE A 118 9.62 16.69 -3.17
N SER A 119 9.92 16.29 -1.92
CA SER A 119 10.00 17.23 -0.78
C SER A 119 11.42 17.75 -0.49
N GLY A 120 12.45 17.06 -0.98
CA GLY A 120 13.86 17.30 -0.63
C GLY A 120 14.25 16.85 0.79
N ILE A 121 13.34 16.24 1.55
CA ILE A 121 13.55 15.85 2.94
C ILE A 121 13.81 14.35 3.02
N ASP A 122 14.85 13.95 3.75
CA ASP A 122 15.12 12.53 4.01
C ASP A 122 13.95 11.87 4.74
N ALA A 123 13.63 10.65 4.31
CA ALA A 123 12.60 9.85 4.96
C ALA A 123 13.10 9.36 6.33
N VAL A 124 12.78 10.12 7.37
CA VAL A 124 13.05 9.79 8.76
C VAL A 124 11.74 9.52 9.50
N GLY A 125 11.75 8.56 10.43
CA GLY A 125 10.62 8.28 11.31
C GLY A 125 10.23 6.80 11.39
N PRO A 126 9.13 6.48 12.10
CA PRO A 126 8.81 5.12 12.53
C PRO A 126 8.68 4.09 11.41
N VAL A 127 8.24 4.52 10.21
CA VAL A 127 8.12 3.65 9.04
C VAL A 127 9.50 3.35 8.44
N ALA A 128 10.40 4.34 8.37
CA ALA A 128 11.77 4.13 7.92
C ALA A 128 12.52 3.18 8.87
N ASP A 129 12.37 3.36 10.19
CA ASP A 129 12.97 2.47 11.19
C ASP A 129 12.43 1.03 11.06
N TRP A 130 11.12 0.88 10.85
CA TRP A 130 10.50 -0.43 10.63
C TRP A 130 11.03 -1.10 9.36
N ILE A 131 11.21 -0.35 8.28
CA ILE A 131 11.79 -0.86 7.03
C ILE A 131 13.21 -1.40 7.26
N GLU A 132 14.08 -0.63 7.93
CA GLU A 132 15.48 -1.04 8.14
C GLU A 132 15.58 -2.32 8.99
N LEU A 133 14.72 -2.47 10.00
CA LEU A 133 14.61 -3.71 10.80
C LEU A 133 14.16 -4.92 9.97
N ASN A 134 13.32 -4.71 8.95
CA ASN A 134 12.75 -5.80 8.16
C ASN A 134 13.51 -6.08 6.85
N LYS A 135 14.38 -5.17 6.40
CA LYS A 135 15.37 -5.44 5.33
C LYS A 135 16.45 -6.41 5.78
N THR A 136 16.87 -6.31 7.04
CA THR A 136 17.94 -7.13 7.62
C THR A 136 17.47 -8.53 8.04
N ALA A 137 16.17 -8.73 8.28
CA ALA A 137 15.59 -10.02 8.67
C ALA A 137 15.42 -11.01 7.49
N GLY A 138 15.60 -10.56 6.25
CA GLY A 138 15.48 -11.38 5.03
C GLY A 138 16.82 -11.66 4.32
N ALA A 139 17.96 -11.40 4.97
CA ALA A 139 19.31 -11.63 4.44
C ALA A 139 19.99 -12.83 5.12
#